data_AF-B2JWQ3-F1
#
_entry.id   AF-B2JWQ3-F1
#
_cell.length_a   1.000
_cell.length_b   1.000
_cell.length_c   1.000
_cell.angle_alpha   90.00
_cell.angle_beta   90.00
_cell.angle_gamma   90.00
#
_symmetry.space_group_name_H-M   'P 1'
#
loop_
_entity.id
_entity.type
_entity.pdbx_description
1 polymer ?
#
loop_
_entity_poly.entity_id
_entity_poly.type
_entity_poly.pdbx_seq_one_letter_code
_entity_poly.pdbx_strand_id
1 'polypeptide(L)'
;MDERTEVDVKHFCGCITGILLLLSATGCANDLFRSVYKLNSVQPPENLDAGIPLAIVVDYVTIPEVVDRPQLVLGINPSQTRVAEAARWSEPLKVQIANVVAVDMQRLFVDAQVSTIPQATDRPTVRIAINVQTFDSAPGSGAMLVVGWSILTPDSKRVLNGRSLVIRRVNVGGYDALVDAQSQALAAVCVDMAEAIVSAIKKKPQSVDRVFDAMDYQNTLRTRS
;
A
#
# COMPACT_ATOMS: atom_id res chain seq x y z
N MET A 1 80.90 -24.34 24.55
CA MET A 1 79.61 -24.82 25.10
C MET A 1 79.35 -23.95 26.32
N ASP A 2 78.36 -23.09 26.40
CA ASP A 2 77.26 -22.73 25.50
C ASP A 2 76.68 -21.43 26.09
N GLU A 3 76.90 -20.27 25.45
CA GLU A 3 76.55 -18.94 25.99
C GLU A 3 75.94 -18.05 24.88
N ARG A 4 75.24 -18.68 23.92
CA ARG A 4 74.68 -17.99 22.75
C ARG A 4 73.17 -18.22 22.57
N THR A 5 72.50 -18.90 23.50
CA THR A 5 71.09 -19.32 23.34
C THR A 5 70.08 -18.56 24.21
N GLU A 6 70.52 -17.74 25.18
CA GLU A 6 69.59 -17.09 26.13
C GLU A 6 69.08 -15.70 25.68
N VAL A 7 69.78 -15.03 24.76
CA VAL A 7 69.42 -13.67 24.30
C VAL A 7 68.28 -13.67 23.28
N ASP A 8 68.09 -14.77 22.55
CA ASP A 8 67.09 -14.85 21.46
C ASP A 8 65.64 -15.01 21.97
N VAL A 9 65.43 -15.62 23.14
CA VAL A 9 64.07 -15.93 23.64
C VAL A 9 63.35 -14.67 24.15
N LYS A 10 64.08 -13.71 24.73
CA LYS A 10 63.49 -12.47 25.26
C LYS A 10 63.07 -11.48 24.15
N HIS A 11 63.82 -11.43 23.04
CA HIS A 11 63.45 -10.58 21.90
C HIS A 11 62.29 -11.15 21.08
N PHE A 12 62.19 -12.48 20.99
CA PHE A 12 61.08 -13.14 20.30
C PHE A 12 59.74 -12.93 21.04
N CYS A 13 59.76 -12.93 22.37
CA CYS A 13 58.55 -12.73 23.19
C CYS A 13 57.98 -11.29 23.08
N GLY A 14 58.85 -10.28 23.01
CA GLY A 14 58.44 -8.88 22.86
C GLY A 14 57.83 -8.57 21.49
N CYS A 15 58.34 -9.17 20.41
CA CYS A 15 57.82 -8.93 19.05
C CYS A 15 56.44 -9.57 18.83
N ILE A 16 56.17 -10.72 19.46
CA ILE A 16 54.88 -11.41 19.37
C ILE A 16 53.76 -10.64 20.09
N THR A 17 54.11 -9.89 21.15
CA THR A 17 53.12 -9.13 21.94
C THR A 17 52.76 -7.79 21.27
N GLY A 18 53.68 -7.21 20.47
CA GLY A 18 53.43 -5.99 19.71
C GLY A 18 52.56 -6.18 18.45
N ILE A 19 52.59 -7.37 17.84
CA ILE A 19 51.84 -7.66 16.60
C ILE A 19 50.39 -8.09 16.89
N LEU A 20 50.08 -8.62 18.07
CA LEU A 20 48.72 -9.06 18.40
C LEU A 20 47.74 -7.93 18.75
N LEU A 21 48.22 -6.72 19.07
CA LEU A 21 47.36 -5.59 19.45
C LEU A 21 46.84 -4.75 18.26
N LEU A 22 47.23 -5.09 17.03
CA LEU A 22 46.91 -4.34 15.81
C LEU A 22 45.79 -4.97 14.95
N LEU A 23 45.15 -6.07 15.39
CA LEU A 23 44.07 -6.73 14.65
C LEU A 23 42.64 -6.36 15.08
N SER A 24 42.45 -5.42 16.01
CA SER A 24 41.13 -5.08 16.55
C SER A 24 40.35 -4.00 15.79
N ALA A 25 40.68 -3.77 14.51
CA ALA A 25 39.95 -2.83 13.66
C ALA A 25 39.49 -3.46 12.33
N THR A 26 38.95 -4.68 12.36
CA THR A 26 37.94 -5.07 11.36
C THR A 26 36.63 -4.34 11.68
N GLY A 27 36.61 -3.03 11.42
CA GLY A 27 35.36 -2.31 11.30
C GLY A 27 34.57 -2.98 10.19
N CYS A 28 33.43 -3.59 10.53
CA CYS A 28 32.46 -4.03 9.53
C CYS A 28 32.03 -2.80 8.72
N ALA A 29 32.71 -2.54 7.62
CA ALA A 29 32.26 -1.63 6.57
C ALA A 29 31.09 -2.30 5.87
N ASN A 30 29.95 -2.39 6.56
CA ASN A 30 28.77 -3.08 6.05
C ASN A 30 27.53 -2.22 6.25
N ASP A 31 27.57 -0.97 5.76
CA ASP A 31 26.35 -0.22 5.38
C ASP A 31 26.64 1.03 4.52
N LEU A 32 27.40 0.90 3.42
CA LEU A 32 27.60 2.04 2.50
C LEU A 32 26.32 2.40 1.71
N PHE A 33 25.29 1.53 1.73
CA PHE A 33 24.09 1.70 0.92
C PHE A 33 22.81 1.44 1.73
N ARG A 34 22.04 2.51 1.95
CA ARG A 34 20.70 2.44 2.56
C ARG A 34 19.70 1.82 1.58
N SER A 35 18.95 0.81 2.02
CA SER A 35 17.93 0.15 1.18
C SER A 35 16.74 1.08 0.90
N VAL A 36 16.30 1.06 -0.36
CA VAL A 36 15.17 1.85 -0.85
C VAL A 36 14.09 0.90 -1.36
N TYR A 37 12.88 1.05 -0.83
CA TYR A 37 11.75 0.16 -1.02
C TYR A 37 10.63 0.83 -1.79
N LYS A 38 9.94 0.06 -2.62
CA LYS A 38 8.70 0.47 -3.25
C LYS A 38 7.63 -0.59 -3.09
N LEU A 39 6.38 -0.17 -2.97
CA LEU A 39 5.24 -1.06 -3.14
C LEU A 39 5.20 -1.55 -4.60
N ASN A 40 4.81 -2.81 -4.77
CA ASN A 40 4.72 -3.43 -6.08
C ASN A 40 3.24 -3.65 -6.43
N SER A 41 2.90 -3.37 -7.68
CA SER A 41 1.63 -3.83 -8.27
C SER A 41 1.64 -5.35 -8.39
N VAL A 42 0.58 -6.02 -7.98
CA VAL A 42 0.47 -7.48 -8.07
C VAL A 42 -0.46 -7.84 -9.22
N GLN A 43 -0.11 -8.86 -10.01
CA GLN A 43 -0.99 -9.30 -11.09
C GLN A 43 -2.22 -9.99 -10.48
N PRO A 44 -3.45 -9.53 -10.74
CA PRO A 44 -4.64 -10.23 -10.30
C PRO A 44 -4.77 -11.58 -11.04
N PRO A 45 -5.39 -12.59 -10.40
CA PRO A 45 -5.58 -13.91 -11.02
C PRO A 45 -6.54 -13.88 -12.21
N GLU A 46 -7.46 -12.92 -12.22
CA GLU A 46 -8.47 -12.75 -13.27
C GLU A 46 -8.74 -11.26 -13.50
N ASN A 47 -9.04 -10.92 -14.75
CA ASN A 47 -9.50 -9.58 -15.11
C ASN A 47 -11.02 -9.50 -14.93
N LEU A 48 -11.51 -8.34 -14.54
CA LEU A 48 -12.92 -8.07 -14.33
C LEU A 48 -13.50 -7.29 -15.50
N ASP A 49 -14.71 -7.66 -15.91
CA ASP A 49 -15.49 -6.95 -16.91
C ASP A 49 -16.65 -6.17 -16.25
N ALA A 50 -16.58 -4.85 -16.40
CA ALA A 50 -17.63 -3.92 -15.97
C ALA A 50 -18.82 -3.87 -16.95
N GLY A 51 -18.68 -4.44 -18.15
CA GLY A 51 -19.67 -4.42 -19.23
C GLY A 51 -19.69 -3.12 -20.04
N ILE A 52 -18.89 -2.11 -19.65
CA ILE A 52 -18.71 -0.84 -20.35
C ILE A 52 -17.26 -0.36 -20.17
N PRO A 53 -16.69 0.39 -21.15
CA PRO A 53 -15.42 1.08 -20.94
C PRO A 53 -15.56 2.14 -19.85
N LEU A 54 -14.63 2.15 -18.90
CA LEU A 54 -14.63 3.10 -17.77
C LEU A 54 -13.40 4.00 -17.80
N ALA A 55 -13.53 5.15 -17.15
CA ALA A 55 -12.38 5.84 -16.56
C ALA A 55 -12.42 5.63 -15.05
N ILE A 56 -11.27 5.38 -14.43
CA ILE A 56 -11.11 5.23 -12.98
C ILE A 56 -10.08 6.25 -12.51
N VAL A 57 -10.47 7.11 -11.58
CA VAL A 57 -9.58 8.11 -10.99
C VAL A 57 -9.40 7.79 -9.51
N VAL A 58 -8.14 7.59 -9.09
CA VAL A 58 -7.77 7.52 -7.67
C VAL A 58 -7.57 8.95 -7.19
N ASP A 59 -8.60 9.53 -6.57
CA ASP A 59 -8.65 10.97 -6.29
C ASP A 59 -7.76 11.37 -5.11
N TYR A 60 -7.87 10.67 -3.98
CA TYR A 60 -7.04 10.96 -2.82
C TYR A 60 -6.78 9.72 -1.98
N VAL A 61 -5.59 9.71 -1.37
CA VAL A 61 -5.14 8.68 -0.44
C VAL A 61 -4.70 9.36 0.86
N THR A 62 -5.29 8.92 1.97
CA THR A 62 -4.87 9.31 3.32
C THR A 62 -4.25 8.12 4.03
N ILE A 63 -3.25 8.38 4.87
CA ILE A 63 -2.53 7.37 5.64
C ILE A 63 -2.29 7.86 7.07
N PRO A 64 -2.05 6.98 8.05
CA PRO A 64 -1.75 7.38 9.42
C PRO A 64 -0.42 8.14 9.49
N GLU A 65 -0.35 9.19 10.31
CA GLU A 65 0.85 10.04 10.44
C GLU A 65 2.11 9.24 10.85
N VAL A 66 1.93 8.18 11.63
CA VAL A 66 3.04 7.33 12.09
C VAL A 66 3.80 6.72 10.91
N VAL A 67 3.11 6.35 9.82
CA VAL A 67 3.70 5.78 8.60
C VAL A 67 3.91 6.82 7.48
N ASP A 68 3.43 8.06 7.65
CA ASP A 68 3.63 9.15 6.68
C ASP A 68 5.03 9.75 6.83
N ARG A 69 6.04 8.93 6.52
CA ARG A 69 7.45 9.28 6.62
C ARG A 69 8.29 8.53 5.58
N PRO A 70 9.50 9.02 5.29
CA PRO A 70 10.38 8.34 4.35
C PRO A 70 10.80 6.94 4.81
N GLN A 71 10.99 6.71 6.11
CA GLN A 71 11.46 5.42 6.63
C GLN A 71 10.34 4.37 6.72
N LEU A 72 10.70 3.10 6.63
CA LEU A 72 9.78 2.02 6.99
C LEU A 72 9.49 2.05 8.50
N VAL A 73 8.24 1.76 8.87
CA VAL A 73 7.81 1.66 10.26
C VAL A 73 7.37 0.23 10.54
N LEU A 74 7.88 -0.31 11.63
CA LEU A 74 7.72 -1.71 12.00
C LEU A 74 7.03 -1.81 13.36
N GLY A 75 5.96 -2.60 13.44
CA GLY A 75 5.36 -3.00 14.70
C GLY A 75 6.31 -3.93 15.47
N ILE A 76 6.53 -3.62 16.74
CA ILE A 76 7.27 -4.49 17.67
C ILE A 76 6.28 -5.21 18.59
N ASN A 77 5.30 -4.47 19.11
CA ASN A 77 4.20 -4.98 19.92
C ASN A 77 3.01 -3.99 19.80
N PRO A 78 1.84 -4.27 20.42
CA PRO A 78 0.66 -3.42 20.29
C PRO A 78 0.82 -1.96 20.72
N SER A 79 1.86 -1.63 21.49
CA SER A 79 2.11 -0.28 22.01
C SER A 79 3.44 0.31 21.54
N GLN A 80 4.18 -0.40 20.67
CA GLN A 80 5.51 0.02 20.25
C GLN A 80 5.71 -0.22 18.76
N THR A 81 6.09 0.85 18.08
CA THR A 81 6.61 0.83 16.71
C THR A 81 8.08 1.22 16.72
N ARG A 82 8.81 0.80 15.68
CA ARG A 82 10.21 1.15 15.45
C ARG A 82 10.36 1.65 14.03
N VAL A 83 11.11 2.73 13.89
CA VAL A 83 11.46 3.29 12.59
C VAL A 83 12.74 2.61 12.10
N ALA A 84 12.75 2.15 10.87
CA ALA A 84 13.91 1.49 10.29
C ALA A 84 14.97 2.53 9.88
N GLU A 85 16.14 2.46 10.51
CA GLU A 85 17.23 3.40 10.23
C GLU A 85 17.90 3.14 8.87
N ALA A 86 17.91 1.92 8.34
CA ALA A 86 18.58 1.60 7.07
C ALA A 86 17.62 1.31 5.90
N ALA A 87 16.31 1.50 6.11
CA ALA A 87 15.29 1.19 5.10
C ALA A 87 14.29 2.33 4.94
N ARG A 88 14.14 2.80 3.70
CA ARG A 88 13.21 3.89 3.38
C ARG A 88 12.39 3.59 2.13
N TRP A 89 11.24 4.20 2.04
CA TRP A 89 10.43 4.29 0.84
C TRP A 89 11.14 5.10 -0.27
N SER A 90 10.91 4.72 -1.52
CA SER A 90 11.44 5.39 -2.72
C SER A 90 10.79 6.75 -2.96
N GLU A 91 9.54 6.89 -2.54
CA GLU A 91 8.73 8.12 -2.60
C GLU A 91 7.72 8.11 -1.44
N PRO A 92 7.03 9.23 -1.14
CA PRO A 92 6.05 9.26 -0.06
C PRO A 92 5.03 8.13 -0.17
N LEU A 93 4.79 7.40 0.93
CA LEU A 93 3.97 6.19 0.93
C LEU A 93 2.57 6.41 0.36
N LYS A 94 1.95 7.57 0.63
CA LYS A 94 0.65 7.95 0.07
C LYS A 94 0.64 8.00 -1.46
N VAL A 95 1.73 8.46 -2.07
CA VAL A 95 1.90 8.54 -3.52
C VAL A 95 2.09 7.14 -4.10
N GLN A 96 2.89 6.30 -3.44
CA GLN A 96 3.06 4.89 -3.84
C GLN A 96 1.74 4.14 -3.84
N ILE A 97 0.93 4.28 -2.79
CA ILE A 97 -0.37 3.61 -2.70
C ILE A 97 -1.28 4.05 -3.84
N ALA A 98 -1.37 5.36 -4.13
CA ALA A 98 -2.17 5.86 -5.24
C ALA A 98 -1.73 5.26 -6.58
N ASN A 99 -0.41 5.26 -6.85
CA ASN A 99 0.17 4.74 -8.08
C ASN A 99 -0.04 3.22 -8.21
N VAL A 100 0.20 2.45 -7.15
CA VAL A 100 0.02 0.99 -7.16
C VAL A 100 -1.45 0.63 -7.34
N VAL A 101 -2.37 1.31 -6.65
CA VAL A 101 -3.82 1.09 -6.85
C VAL A 101 -4.21 1.38 -8.30
N ALA A 102 -3.71 2.46 -8.90
CA ALA A 102 -4.00 2.77 -10.30
C ALA A 102 -3.51 1.66 -11.24
N VAL A 103 -2.30 1.13 -11.03
CA VAL A 103 -1.76 0.03 -11.83
C VAL A 103 -2.56 -1.27 -11.62
N ASP A 104 -2.89 -1.62 -10.38
CA ASP A 104 -3.65 -2.83 -10.08
C ASP A 104 -5.09 -2.74 -10.63
N MET A 105 -5.73 -1.57 -10.55
CA MET A 105 -7.02 -1.31 -11.18
C MET A 105 -6.97 -1.40 -12.71
N GLN A 106 -5.89 -0.91 -13.33
CA GLN A 106 -5.69 -1.04 -14.78
C GLN A 106 -5.52 -2.50 -15.21
N ARG A 107 -4.91 -3.33 -14.35
CA ARG A 107 -4.78 -4.78 -14.59
C ARG A 107 -6.10 -5.50 -14.39
N LEU A 108 -6.87 -5.14 -13.35
CA LEU A 108 -8.19 -5.70 -13.10
C LEU A 108 -9.15 -5.33 -14.24
N PHE A 109 -9.15 -4.08 -14.70
CA PHE A 109 -10.02 -3.60 -15.78
C PHE A 109 -9.20 -3.27 -17.03
N VAL A 110 -8.93 -4.28 -17.87
CA VAL A 110 -8.06 -4.15 -19.06
C VAL A 110 -8.50 -3.00 -19.98
N ASP A 111 -9.82 -2.83 -20.16
CA ASP A 111 -10.37 -1.80 -21.04
C ASP A 111 -10.61 -0.46 -20.33
N ALA A 112 -10.25 -0.29 -19.05
CA ALA A 112 -10.40 0.98 -18.35
C ALA A 112 -9.26 1.96 -18.67
N GLN A 113 -9.53 3.26 -18.53
CA GLN A 113 -8.50 4.29 -18.42
C GLN A 113 -8.31 4.59 -16.94
N VAL A 114 -7.15 4.27 -16.36
CA VAL A 114 -6.90 4.49 -14.94
C VAL A 114 -5.87 5.59 -14.72
N SER A 115 -6.14 6.49 -13.77
CA SER A 115 -5.27 7.64 -13.47
C SER A 115 -5.31 8.01 -11.98
N THR A 116 -4.25 8.66 -11.49
CA THR A 116 -4.16 9.24 -10.13
C THR A 116 -4.46 10.73 -10.11
N ILE A 117 -4.75 11.31 -11.28
CA ILE A 117 -5.16 12.69 -11.47
C ILE A 117 -6.31 12.73 -12.48
N PRO A 118 -7.29 13.62 -12.32
CA PRO A 118 -8.37 13.75 -13.31
C PRO A 118 -7.81 14.08 -14.70
N GLN A 119 -8.15 13.25 -15.69
CA GLN A 119 -7.82 13.49 -17.10
C GLN A 119 -9.11 13.70 -17.90
N ALA A 120 -9.01 14.45 -19.00
CA ALA A 120 -10.13 14.59 -19.93
C ALA A 120 -10.43 13.23 -20.58
N THR A 121 -11.68 12.78 -20.47
CA THR A 121 -12.15 11.50 -21.00
C THR A 121 -13.62 11.62 -21.36
N ASP A 122 -14.03 10.89 -22.39
CA ASP A 122 -15.43 10.70 -22.79
C ASP A 122 -16.08 9.50 -22.07
N ARG A 123 -15.30 8.75 -21.28
CA ARG A 123 -15.76 7.55 -20.59
C ARG A 123 -16.47 7.87 -19.27
N PRO A 124 -17.50 7.07 -18.91
CA PRO A 124 -18.09 7.12 -17.57
C PRO A 124 -17.01 6.98 -16.49
N THR A 125 -16.89 7.98 -15.62
CA THR A 125 -15.76 8.11 -14.69
C THR A 125 -16.14 7.68 -13.27
N VAL A 126 -15.49 6.65 -12.76
CA VAL A 126 -15.51 6.26 -11.35
C VAL A 126 -14.42 7.01 -10.60
N ARG A 127 -14.72 7.52 -9.41
CA ARG A 127 -13.74 8.17 -8.53
C ARG A 127 -13.57 7.39 -7.23
N ILE A 128 -12.33 7.08 -6.87
CA ILE A 128 -11.98 6.28 -5.70
C ILE A 128 -11.27 7.18 -4.69
N ALA A 129 -11.75 7.15 -3.46
CA ALA A 129 -11.15 7.77 -2.29
C ALA A 129 -10.69 6.69 -1.30
N ILE A 130 -9.46 6.81 -0.81
CA ILE A 130 -8.82 5.80 0.04
C ILE A 130 -8.40 6.41 1.37
N ASN A 131 -8.80 5.75 2.45
CA ASN A 131 -8.38 6.06 3.81
C ASN A 131 -7.75 4.83 4.46
N VAL A 132 -6.42 4.81 4.52
CA VAL A 132 -5.67 3.77 5.22
C VAL A 132 -5.74 4.05 6.72
N GLN A 133 -6.35 3.12 7.45
CA GLN A 133 -6.52 3.20 8.91
C GLN A 133 -5.38 2.49 9.63
N THR A 134 -4.86 1.41 9.05
CA THR A 134 -3.75 0.62 9.59
C THR A 134 -2.85 0.22 8.44
N PHE A 135 -1.55 0.49 8.57
CA PHE A 135 -0.51 0.05 7.65
C PHE A 135 0.64 -0.49 8.50
N ASP A 136 0.50 -1.74 8.94
CA ASP A 136 1.41 -2.32 9.94
C ASP A 136 2.24 -3.43 9.32
N SER A 137 3.54 -3.39 9.58
CA SER A 137 4.48 -4.46 9.21
C SER A 137 5.22 -4.92 10.46
N ALA A 138 5.12 -6.20 10.82
CA ALA A 138 5.76 -6.77 12.00
C ALA A 138 6.74 -7.88 11.58
N PRO A 139 8.06 -7.75 11.86
CA PRO A 139 9.04 -8.78 11.55
C PRO A 139 8.65 -10.15 12.13
N GLY A 140 8.73 -11.20 11.29
CA GLY A 140 8.36 -12.57 11.69
C GLY A 140 6.85 -12.82 11.85
N SER A 141 6.00 -11.82 11.62
CA SER A 141 4.55 -11.95 11.60
C SER A 141 3.98 -11.67 10.21
N GLY A 142 4.27 -10.49 9.67
CA GLY A 142 3.89 -10.09 8.32
C GLY A 142 3.29 -8.68 8.23
N ALA A 143 2.31 -8.50 7.34
CA ALA A 143 1.66 -7.24 7.08
C ALA A 143 0.17 -7.28 7.45
N MET A 144 -0.33 -6.18 8.01
CA MET A 144 -1.75 -5.93 8.26
C MET A 144 -2.12 -4.59 7.64
N LEU A 145 -3.17 -4.62 6.82
CA LEU A 145 -3.69 -3.46 6.11
C LEU A 145 -5.19 -3.33 6.39
N VAL A 146 -5.60 -2.18 6.91
CA VAL A 146 -7.02 -1.83 7.11
C VAL A 146 -7.30 -0.56 6.33
N VAL A 147 -8.23 -0.62 5.39
CA VAL A 147 -8.54 0.48 4.49
C VAL A 147 -10.04 0.70 4.45
N GLY A 148 -10.47 1.91 4.74
CA GLY A 148 -11.79 2.40 4.35
C GLY A 148 -11.70 3.00 2.95
N TRP A 149 -12.69 2.74 2.11
CA TRP A 149 -12.74 3.28 0.76
C TRP A 149 -14.14 3.76 0.41
N SER A 150 -14.18 4.78 -0.45
CA SER A 150 -15.41 5.33 -1.02
C SER A 150 -15.27 5.42 -2.53
N ILE A 151 -16.34 5.07 -3.25
CA ILE A 151 -16.37 5.03 -4.70
C ILE A 151 -17.57 5.82 -5.19
N LEU A 152 -17.32 6.92 -5.89
CA LEU A 152 -18.37 7.69 -6.57
C LEU A 152 -18.62 7.08 -7.94
N THR A 153 -19.88 6.71 -8.20
CA THR A 153 -20.29 6.10 -9.47
C THR A 153 -20.27 7.09 -10.63
N PRO A 154 -20.25 6.62 -11.89
CA PRO A 154 -20.14 7.51 -13.06
C PRO A 154 -21.25 8.54 -13.22
N ASP A 155 -22.45 8.25 -12.71
CA ASP A 155 -23.58 9.19 -12.70
C ASP A 155 -23.46 10.28 -11.63
N SER A 156 -22.42 10.22 -10.78
CA SER A 156 -22.18 11.09 -9.63
C SER A 156 -23.32 11.12 -8.60
N LYS A 157 -24.22 10.12 -8.62
CA LYS A 157 -25.41 10.10 -7.74
C LYS A 157 -25.28 9.13 -6.58
N ARG A 158 -24.35 8.17 -6.65
CA ARG A 158 -24.21 7.12 -5.63
C ARG A 158 -22.77 7.04 -5.17
N VAL A 159 -22.61 7.00 -3.84
CA VAL A 159 -21.34 6.71 -3.19
C VAL A 159 -21.44 5.31 -2.60
N LEU A 160 -20.55 4.42 -3.03
CA LEU A 160 -20.34 3.12 -2.41
C LEU A 160 -19.30 3.32 -1.31
N ASN A 161 -19.54 2.75 -0.13
CA ASN A 161 -18.56 2.74 0.95
C ASN A 161 -18.24 1.30 1.32
N GLY A 162 -16.98 1.05 1.66
CA GLY A 162 -16.55 -0.25 2.12
C GLY A 162 -15.32 -0.15 3.01
N ARG A 163 -14.97 -1.30 3.59
CA ARG A 163 -13.79 -1.45 4.42
C ARG A 163 -13.19 -2.83 4.18
N SER A 164 -11.89 -2.84 3.92
CA SER A 164 -11.10 -4.05 3.72
C SER A 164 -10.14 -4.23 4.90
N LEU A 165 -10.05 -5.45 5.40
CA LEU A 165 -9.06 -5.88 6.40
C LEU A 165 -8.30 -7.06 5.82
N VAL A 166 -7.01 -6.87 5.57
CA VAL A 166 -6.17 -7.89 4.95
C VAL A 166 -4.95 -8.15 5.81
N ILE A 167 -4.72 -9.43 6.12
CA ILE A 167 -3.52 -9.89 6.83
C ILE A 167 -2.75 -10.82 5.89
N ARG A 168 -1.45 -10.58 5.77
CA ARG A 168 -0.50 -11.40 5.01
C ARG A 168 0.62 -11.83 5.92
N ARG A 169 0.71 -13.14 6.18
CA ARG A 169 1.77 -13.69 7.03
C ARG A 169 3.05 -13.89 6.25
N VAL A 170 4.17 -13.73 6.93
CA VAL A 170 5.51 -13.89 6.35
C VAL A 170 6.33 -14.79 7.25
N ASN A 171 6.87 -15.87 6.69
CA ASN A 171 7.68 -16.85 7.43
C ASN A 171 9.18 -16.52 7.44
N VAL A 172 9.60 -15.63 6.53
CA VAL A 172 10.99 -15.21 6.36
C VAL A 172 11.13 -13.78 6.89
N GLY A 173 12.19 -13.52 7.65
CA GLY A 173 12.50 -12.17 8.11
C GLY A 173 13.00 -11.25 6.98
N GLY A 174 13.08 -9.97 7.26
CA GLY A 174 13.61 -8.96 6.34
C GLY A 174 12.55 -8.02 5.78
N TYR A 175 12.99 -6.86 5.30
CA TYR A 175 12.09 -5.81 4.84
C TYR A 175 11.46 -6.15 3.49
N ASP A 176 12.18 -6.83 2.59
CA ASP A 176 11.70 -7.23 1.28
C ASP A 176 10.41 -8.05 1.39
N ALA A 177 10.42 -9.08 2.24
CA ALA A 177 9.28 -9.95 2.44
C ALA A 177 8.09 -9.23 3.13
N LEU A 178 8.36 -8.23 3.97
CA LEU A 178 7.31 -7.38 4.55
C LEU A 178 6.68 -6.43 3.54
N VAL A 179 7.50 -5.84 2.65
CA VAL A 179 7.02 -4.95 1.57
C VAL A 179 6.24 -5.73 0.52
N ASP A 180 6.66 -6.95 0.20
CA ASP A 180 5.90 -7.85 -0.65
C ASP A 180 4.56 -8.24 -0.02
N ALA A 181 4.53 -8.50 1.28
CA ALA A 181 3.29 -8.75 2.01
C ALA A 181 2.35 -7.54 2.01
N GLN A 182 2.87 -6.31 2.15
CA GLN A 182 2.06 -5.09 2.01
C GLN A 182 1.51 -4.92 0.60
N SER A 183 2.33 -5.20 -0.41
CA SER A 183 1.95 -5.16 -1.82
C SER A 183 0.79 -6.12 -2.11
N GLN A 184 0.89 -7.36 -1.62
CA GLN A 184 -0.18 -8.35 -1.74
C GLN A 184 -1.43 -8.01 -0.92
N ALA A 185 -1.28 -7.33 0.22
CA ALA A 185 -2.41 -6.88 1.00
C ALA A 185 -3.18 -5.77 0.26
N LEU A 186 -2.46 -4.80 -0.33
CA LEU A 186 -3.03 -3.72 -1.11
C LEU A 186 -3.74 -4.22 -2.38
N ALA A 187 -3.15 -5.20 -3.07
CA ALA A 187 -3.77 -5.82 -4.23
C ALA A 187 -5.13 -6.48 -3.90
N ALA A 188 -5.25 -7.11 -2.73
CA ALA A 188 -6.55 -7.66 -2.29
C ALA A 188 -7.58 -6.57 -1.99
N VAL A 189 -7.17 -5.42 -1.43
CA VAL A 189 -8.08 -4.26 -1.29
C VAL A 189 -8.54 -3.75 -2.67
N CYS A 190 -7.66 -3.80 -3.69
CA CYS A 190 -8.03 -3.43 -5.05
C CYS A 190 -9.09 -4.38 -5.63
N VAL A 191 -8.98 -5.68 -5.36
CA VAL A 191 -10.00 -6.68 -5.75
C VAL A 191 -11.35 -6.35 -5.11
N ASP A 192 -11.39 -6.10 -3.79
CA ASP A 192 -12.63 -5.74 -3.08
C ASP A 192 -13.32 -4.49 -3.69
N MET A 193 -12.53 -3.45 -3.99
CA MET A 193 -13.03 -2.23 -4.62
C MET A 193 -13.53 -2.48 -6.05
N ALA A 194 -12.81 -3.30 -6.83
CA ALA A 194 -13.18 -3.62 -8.20
C ALA A 194 -14.48 -4.45 -8.27
N GLU A 195 -14.65 -5.41 -7.37
CA GLU A 195 -15.91 -6.17 -7.24
C GLU A 195 -17.09 -5.27 -6.89
N ALA A 196 -16.88 -4.27 -6.02
CA ALA A 196 -17.89 -3.28 -5.68
C ALA A 196 -18.28 -2.42 -6.89
N ILE A 197 -17.30 -2.01 -7.71
CA ILE A 197 -17.53 -1.26 -8.97
C ILE A 197 -18.39 -2.10 -9.93
N VAL A 198 -17.99 -3.34 -10.20
CA VAL A 198 -18.71 -4.25 -11.10
C VAL A 198 -20.14 -4.46 -10.61
N SER A 199 -20.32 -4.73 -9.32
CA SER A 199 -21.63 -4.93 -8.71
C SER A 199 -22.53 -3.70 -8.85
N ALA A 200 -21.98 -2.50 -8.66
CA ALA A 200 -22.74 -1.26 -8.77
C ALA A 200 -23.13 -0.92 -10.22
N ILE A 201 -22.28 -1.24 -11.20
CA ILE A 201 -22.57 -0.99 -12.62
C ILE A 201 -23.60 -1.99 -13.15
N LYS A 202 -23.45 -3.28 -12.82
CA LYS A 202 -24.41 -4.33 -13.23
C LYS A 202 -25.78 -4.14 -12.59
N LYS A 203 -25.85 -3.58 -11.39
CA LYS A 203 -27.12 -3.17 -10.76
C LYS A 203 -27.61 -1.87 -11.41
N LYS A 204 -28.30 -2.01 -12.55
CA LYS A 204 -28.94 -0.95 -13.35
C LYS A 204 -29.57 0.09 -12.40
N PRO A 205 -29.38 1.41 -12.61
CA PRO A 205 -30.10 2.41 -11.83
C PRO A 205 -31.58 2.09 -11.95
N GLN A 206 -32.26 1.93 -10.81
CA GLN A 206 -33.70 1.93 -10.78
C GLN A 206 -34.08 3.34 -11.26
N SER A 207 -34.48 3.47 -12.52
CA SER A 207 -35.08 4.69 -13.02
C SER A 207 -36.28 4.94 -12.13
N VAL A 208 -36.16 5.89 -11.20
CA VAL A 208 -37.34 6.55 -10.67
C VAL A 208 -37.86 7.34 -11.85
N ASP A 209 -38.74 6.70 -12.64
CA ASP A 209 -39.60 7.38 -13.57
C ASP A 209 -40.36 8.42 -12.75
N ARG A 210 -39.85 9.65 -12.74
CA ARG A 210 -40.62 10.80 -12.30
C ARG A 210 -41.67 11.04 -13.38
N VAL A 211 -42.74 10.24 -13.32
CA VAL A 211 -44.04 10.71 -13.77
C VAL A 211 -44.50 11.69 -12.70
N PHE A 212 -44.08 12.94 -12.84
CA PHE A 212 -44.80 14.05 -12.21
C PHE A 212 -46.08 14.21 -13.02
N ASP A 213 -47.12 13.50 -12.60
CA ASP A 213 -48.44 13.64 -13.18
C ASP A 213 -49.02 14.98 -12.71
N ALA A 214 -49.04 15.96 -13.62
CA ALA A 214 -49.52 17.32 -13.35
C ALA A 214 -51.06 17.40 -13.19
N MET A 215 -51.76 16.27 -13.13
CA MET A 215 -53.22 16.21 -13.00
C MET A 215 -53.76 16.08 -11.57
N ASP A 216 -52.93 15.76 -10.57
CA ASP A 216 -53.45 15.43 -9.22
C ASP A 216 -53.67 16.65 -8.29
N TYR A 217 -53.27 17.85 -8.70
CA TYR A 217 -53.48 19.07 -7.90
C TYR A 217 -54.88 19.69 -8.06
N GLN A 218 -55.58 19.41 -9.16
CA GLN A 218 -56.90 20.00 -9.42
C GLN A 218 -58.07 19.20 -8.80
N ASN A 219 -57.87 17.91 -8.53
CA ASN A 219 -58.93 17.07 -7.94
C ASN A 219 -59.06 17.23 -6.42
N THR A 220 -58.02 17.70 -5.74
CA THR A 220 -58.01 17.89 -4.28
C THR A 220 -58.70 19.18 -3.80
N LEU A 221 -58.97 20.13 -4.70
CA LEU A 221 -59.71 21.37 -4.38
C LEU A 221 -61.21 21.30 -4.70
N ARG A 222 -61.68 20.27 -5.42
CA ARG A 222 -63.09 20.13 -5.82
C ARG A 222 -63.96 19.28 -4.90
N THR A 223 -63.37 18.59 -3.93
CA THR A 223 -64.06 17.69 -3.00
C THR A 223 -64.23 18.29 -1.59
N ARG A 224 -63.97 19.59 -1.42
CA ARG A 224 -64.16 20.32 -0.14
C ARG A 224 -65.03 21.59 -0.25
N SER A 225 -65.97 21.65 -1.21
CA SER A 225 -67.07 22.61 -1.17
C SER A 225 -68.41 21.89 -1.10
#